data_AF-A0A8A4TIJ6-F1
#
_entry.id   AF-A0A8A4TIJ6-F1
#
_cell.length_a   1.000
_cell.length_b   1.000
_cell.length_c   1.000
_cell.angle_alpha   90.00
_cell.angle_beta   90.00
_cell.angle_gamma   90.00
#
_symmetry.space_group_name_H-M   'P 1'
#
loop_
_entity.id
_entity.type
_entity.pdbx_description
1 polymer ?
#
loop_
_entity_poly.entity_id
_entity_poly.type
_entity_poly.pdbx_seq_one_letter_code
_entity_poly.pdbx_strand_id
1 'polypeptide(L)'
;MKICVLALFATALFGQVPRDVFPEPATEYRGKILAVVSSTGVNPNSGKSIGYELTELSRAWYLFEANGYEVEVASPKGGPAPAVMDDEDMTDLDNGFLADPAVKAKLDHTHRMDQIDPGDYRAIYFVGGKGAFFDFPDDPHIQKAVADIYENGGVVSAVCHGPAALVNVKLTDDSYLIEGMKISSFTNKEELLLNKKAEAVYPFLLEDRLIERGAVFEQAPLFLNNSSVDGRLVTGQNPWSTWAVAENTIRALGHEPVPRIRTANEVTVETIAALRSRDLKAAHSVKQGSEKFDHVFLASYTVATIIDGDAATTLDLIRLSDYTWVWVVAVLTPLALAVGAFLLVRMLFRKTVTVIRKRREAAPI
;
A
#
# COMPACT_ATOMS: atom_id res chain seq x y z
N MET A 1 45.95 -15.02 13.12
CA MET A 1 45.20 -15.10 11.85
C MET A 1 43.78 -15.62 12.15
N LYS A 2 42.91 -14.78 12.70
CA LYS A 2 41.55 -15.16 13.17
C LYS A 2 40.50 -14.06 12.91
N ILE A 3 40.73 -13.19 11.92
CA ILE A 3 39.87 -12.02 11.65
C ILE A 3 39.09 -12.15 10.31
N CYS A 4 39.35 -13.16 9.47
CA CYS A 4 38.77 -13.21 8.11
C CYS A 4 37.57 -14.15 7.87
N VAL A 5 37.07 -14.90 8.87
CA VAL A 5 35.99 -15.87 8.61
C VAL A 5 34.57 -15.32 8.88
N LEU A 6 34.42 -14.28 9.72
CA LEU A 6 33.10 -13.69 9.99
C LEU A 6 32.59 -12.79 8.85
N ALA A 7 33.48 -12.13 8.11
CA ALA A 7 33.10 -11.23 7.02
C ALA A 7 32.58 -11.95 5.76
N LEU A 8 32.90 -13.24 5.56
CA LEU A 8 32.40 -14.00 4.41
C LEU A 8 30.98 -14.56 4.59
N PHE A 9 30.44 -14.60 5.80
CA PHE A 9 29.08 -15.09 6.05
C PHE A 9 28.00 -13.99 5.93
N ALA A 10 28.35 -12.72 6.16
CA ALA A 10 27.40 -11.61 6.07
C ALA A 10 26.92 -11.33 4.63
N THR A 11 27.72 -11.66 3.62
CA THR A 11 27.36 -11.44 2.21
C THR A 11 26.39 -12.47 1.63
N ALA A 12 26.12 -13.57 2.33
CA ALA A 12 25.27 -14.66 1.82
C ALA A 12 23.85 -14.68 2.42
N LEU A 13 23.55 -13.82 3.39
CA LEU A 13 22.30 -13.85 4.17
C LEU A 13 21.23 -12.86 3.71
N PHE A 14 21.60 -11.86 2.91
CA PHE A 14 20.66 -10.86 2.38
C PHE A 14 20.47 -11.11 0.89
N GLY A 15 19.23 -11.05 0.40
CA GLY A 15 18.93 -11.03 -1.03
C GLY A 15 19.71 -9.94 -1.75
N GLN A 16 19.75 -9.98 -3.08
CA GLN A 16 20.42 -8.93 -3.85
C GLN A 16 19.61 -7.63 -3.78
N VAL A 17 19.76 -6.89 -2.68
CA VAL A 17 19.13 -5.57 -2.48
C VAL A 17 19.48 -4.67 -3.68
N PRO A 18 18.48 -4.12 -4.39
CA PRO A 18 18.70 -3.34 -5.61
C PRO A 18 19.44 -2.04 -5.29
N ARG A 19 20.69 -1.92 -5.78
CA ARG A 19 21.59 -0.80 -5.46
C ARG A 19 21.21 0.51 -6.12
N ASP A 20 20.41 0.46 -7.17
CA ASP A 20 19.80 1.60 -7.82
C ASP A 20 18.68 2.23 -6.97
N VAL A 21 18.08 1.46 -6.05
CA VAL A 21 17.12 1.99 -5.06
C VAL A 21 17.78 2.24 -3.71
N PHE A 22 18.68 1.36 -3.29
CA PHE A 22 19.42 1.43 -2.02
C PHE A 22 20.94 1.50 -2.28
N PRO A 23 21.50 2.71 -2.48
CA PRO A 23 22.93 2.86 -2.75
C PRO A 23 23.81 2.34 -1.61
N GLU A 24 23.39 2.62 -0.37
CA GLU A 24 24.13 2.35 0.86
C GLU A 24 23.27 1.56 1.89
N PRO A 25 22.99 0.27 1.64
CA PRO A 25 22.30 -0.59 2.59
C PRO A 25 23.19 -0.85 3.81
N ALA A 26 22.54 -1.16 4.93
CA ALA A 26 23.19 -1.53 6.17
C ALA A 26 24.02 -2.80 6.00
N THR A 27 25.13 -2.88 6.74
CA THR A 27 26.04 -4.04 6.73
C THR A 27 25.91 -4.92 7.96
N GLU A 28 25.15 -4.47 8.97
CA GLU A 28 24.94 -5.16 10.24
C GLU A 28 23.66 -6.01 10.21
N TYR A 29 23.72 -7.21 10.77
CA TYR A 29 22.54 -8.03 10.99
C TYR A 29 21.77 -7.56 12.23
N ARG A 30 20.49 -7.24 12.07
CA ARG A 30 19.64 -6.65 13.12
C ARG A 30 18.52 -7.58 13.61
N GLY A 31 18.43 -8.79 13.08
CA GLY A 31 17.42 -9.79 13.44
C GLY A 31 16.45 -10.05 12.30
N LYS A 32 15.28 -10.62 12.64
CA LYS A 32 14.27 -11.05 11.67
C LYS A 32 13.00 -10.21 11.72
N ILE A 33 12.37 -10.04 10.58
CA ILE A 33 11.01 -9.52 10.41
C ILE A 33 10.15 -10.61 9.75
N LEU A 34 9.01 -10.91 10.35
CA LEU A 34 8.04 -11.85 9.79
C LEU A 34 7.07 -11.10 8.87
N ALA A 35 7.18 -11.30 7.56
CA ALA A 35 6.18 -10.83 6.60
C ALA A 35 5.06 -11.87 6.46
N VAL A 36 3.81 -11.48 6.70
CA VAL A 36 2.66 -12.37 6.62
C VAL A 36 1.80 -12.02 5.42
N VAL A 37 1.56 -13.01 4.56
CA VAL A 37 0.70 -12.92 3.36
C VAL A 37 -0.51 -13.85 3.46
N SER A 38 -1.60 -13.49 2.79
CA SER A 38 -2.80 -14.32 2.74
C SER A 38 -2.56 -15.62 1.97
N SER A 39 -3.20 -16.70 2.40
CA SER A 39 -3.29 -17.97 1.66
C SER A 39 -4.55 -18.04 0.77
N THR A 40 -5.38 -17.00 0.76
CA THR A 40 -6.68 -17.01 0.07
C THR A 40 -6.58 -16.42 -1.33
N GLY A 41 -6.72 -17.28 -2.35
CA GLY A 41 -6.57 -16.90 -3.76
C GLY A 41 -7.87 -16.63 -4.53
N VAL A 42 -9.01 -16.96 -3.92
CA VAL A 42 -10.34 -16.81 -4.55
C VAL A 42 -11.33 -16.31 -3.50
N ASN A 43 -12.06 -15.26 -3.84
CA ASN A 43 -13.12 -14.74 -2.99
C ASN A 43 -14.30 -15.75 -3.00
N PRO A 44 -14.67 -16.34 -1.85
CA PRO A 44 -15.70 -17.39 -1.79
C PRO A 44 -17.11 -16.89 -2.17
N ASN A 45 -17.38 -15.59 -2.01
CA ASN A 45 -18.70 -15.00 -2.26
C ASN A 45 -18.90 -14.58 -3.73
N SER A 46 -17.81 -14.30 -4.45
CA SER A 46 -17.87 -13.78 -5.82
C SER A 46 -17.15 -14.63 -6.87
N GLY A 47 -16.31 -15.58 -6.46
CA GLY A 47 -15.50 -16.41 -7.36
C GLY A 47 -14.35 -15.67 -8.05
N LYS A 48 -14.12 -14.39 -7.73
CA LYS A 48 -13.02 -13.60 -8.29
C LYS A 48 -11.68 -14.01 -7.68
N SER A 49 -10.63 -14.00 -8.51
CA SER A 49 -9.26 -14.13 -8.01
C SER A 49 -8.90 -12.94 -7.11
N ILE A 50 -8.27 -13.25 -5.98
CA ILE A 50 -7.76 -12.33 -4.96
C ILE A 50 -6.42 -12.89 -4.46
N GLY A 51 -5.80 -12.23 -3.50
CA GLY A 51 -4.52 -12.64 -2.94
C GLY A 51 -3.95 -11.54 -2.05
N TYR A 52 -2.66 -11.66 -1.76
CA TYR A 52 -1.89 -10.55 -1.21
C TYR A 52 -1.45 -9.59 -2.33
N GLU A 53 -1.26 -8.32 -2.01
CA GLU A 53 -0.75 -7.32 -2.97
C GLU A 53 0.77 -7.45 -3.09
N LEU A 54 1.28 -7.75 -4.28
CA LEU A 54 2.70 -8.06 -4.47
C LEU A 54 3.60 -6.86 -4.14
N THR A 55 3.20 -5.66 -4.59
CA THR A 55 4.02 -4.45 -4.42
C THR A 55 4.13 -4.03 -2.96
N GLU A 56 3.16 -4.39 -2.13
CA GLU A 56 3.20 -4.19 -0.68
C GLU A 56 4.25 -5.10 -0.02
N LEU A 57 4.42 -6.34 -0.51
CA LEU A 57 5.46 -7.25 -0.03
C LEU A 57 6.86 -6.88 -0.56
N SER A 58 7.03 -6.75 -1.88
CA SER A 58 8.35 -6.56 -2.52
C SER A 58 9.06 -5.31 -2.00
N ARG A 59 8.34 -4.19 -1.91
CA ARG A 59 8.89 -2.90 -1.50
C ARG A 59 9.27 -2.90 -0.02
N ALA A 60 8.39 -3.41 0.85
CA ALA A 60 8.67 -3.54 2.28
C ALA A 60 9.84 -4.50 2.53
N TRP A 61 9.88 -5.64 1.83
CA TRP A 61 10.97 -6.62 1.91
C TRP A 61 12.33 -5.98 1.65
N TYR A 62 12.48 -5.33 0.50
CA TYR A 62 13.76 -4.74 0.15
C TYR A 62 14.15 -3.62 1.12
N LEU A 63 13.18 -2.85 1.63
CA LEU A 63 13.48 -1.87 2.67
C LEU A 63 14.02 -2.55 3.94
N PHE A 64 13.39 -3.63 4.39
CA PHE A 64 13.81 -4.36 5.58
C PHE A 64 15.20 -4.99 5.41
N GLU A 65 15.45 -5.68 4.29
CA GLU A 65 16.77 -6.24 3.98
C GLU A 65 17.85 -5.16 3.84
N ALA A 66 17.54 -4.06 3.15
CA ALA A 66 18.46 -2.92 3.04
C ALA A 66 18.80 -2.31 4.41
N ASN A 67 17.95 -2.50 5.42
CA ASN A 67 18.17 -2.05 6.79
C ASN A 67 18.78 -3.11 7.72
N GLY A 68 19.24 -4.25 7.18
CA GLY A 68 19.95 -5.29 7.91
C GLY A 68 19.06 -6.33 8.58
N TYR A 69 17.77 -6.37 8.24
CA TYR A 69 16.84 -7.38 8.73
C TYR A 69 16.69 -8.52 7.73
N GLU A 70 16.69 -9.75 8.22
CA GLU A 70 16.27 -10.89 7.43
C GLU A 70 14.74 -10.94 7.38
N VAL A 71 14.19 -11.14 6.19
CA VAL A 71 12.74 -11.29 5.99
C VAL A 71 12.40 -12.77 5.77
N GLU A 72 11.53 -13.29 6.64
CA GLU A 72 10.87 -14.58 6.45
C GLU A 72 9.40 -14.36 6.09
N VAL A 73 8.84 -15.27 5.29
CA VAL A 73 7.44 -15.18 4.85
C VAL A 73 6.63 -16.28 5.49
N ALA A 74 5.52 -15.92 6.09
CA ALA A 74 4.51 -16.86 6.54
C ALA A 74 3.16 -16.60 5.88
N SER A 75 2.34 -17.63 5.86
CA SER A 75 0.92 -17.53 5.54
C SER A 75 0.11 -18.46 6.44
N PRO A 76 -1.20 -18.22 6.64
CA PRO A 76 -2.06 -19.08 7.46
C PRO A 76 -1.91 -20.57 7.16
N LYS A 77 -1.84 -20.94 5.88
CA LYS A 77 -1.75 -22.34 5.42
C LYS A 77 -0.34 -22.81 5.08
N GLY A 78 0.65 -21.90 5.04
CA GLY A 78 1.99 -22.20 4.53
C GLY A 78 1.98 -22.58 3.05
N GLY A 79 3.15 -22.90 2.50
CA GLY A 79 3.29 -23.27 1.09
C GLY A 79 3.09 -22.08 0.14
N PRO A 80 2.62 -22.29 -1.10
CA PRO A 80 2.52 -21.23 -2.09
C PRO A 80 1.40 -20.25 -1.74
N ALA A 81 1.73 -18.96 -1.64
CA ALA A 81 0.79 -17.89 -1.39
C ALA A 81 0.32 -17.23 -2.71
N PRO A 82 -1.00 -17.01 -2.90
CA PRO A 82 -1.53 -16.37 -4.10
C PRO A 82 -1.28 -14.85 -4.07
N ALA A 83 -0.52 -14.35 -5.05
CA ALA A 83 -0.28 -12.93 -5.26
C ALA A 83 -1.32 -12.34 -6.24
N VAL A 84 -1.68 -11.08 -6.03
CA VAL A 84 -2.24 -10.20 -7.06
C VAL A 84 -1.10 -9.35 -7.60
N MET A 85 -1.04 -9.25 -8.93
CA MET A 85 -0.08 -8.42 -9.65
C MET A 85 -0.88 -7.30 -10.33
N ASP A 86 -0.63 -6.06 -9.91
CA ASP A 86 -1.13 -4.88 -10.62
C ASP A 86 -0.03 -4.38 -11.56
N ASP A 87 -0.11 -4.82 -12.83
CA ASP A 87 0.87 -4.47 -13.86
C ASP A 87 1.02 -2.94 -14.04
N GLU A 88 0.02 -2.14 -13.65
CA GLU A 88 0.09 -0.67 -13.72
C GLU A 88 0.91 -0.05 -12.57
N ASP A 89 1.01 -0.71 -11.41
CA ASP A 89 1.83 -0.26 -10.27
C ASP A 89 3.23 -0.92 -10.25
N MET A 90 3.40 -2.08 -10.89
CA MET A 90 4.67 -2.80 -10.87
C MET A 90 5.80 -2.06 -11.60
N THR A 91 6.97 -2.04 -10.97
CA THR A 91 8.20 -1.44 -11.50
C THR A 91 9.28 -2.49 -11.76
N ASP A 92 10.43 -2.08 -12.30
CA ASP A 92 11.60 -2.96 -12.46
C ASP A 92 12.05 -3.60 -11.14
N LEU A 93 11.86 -2.90 -10.01
CA LEU A 93 12.13 -3.45 -8.67
C LEU A 93 11.21 -4.63 -8.35
N ASP A 94 9.92 -4.52 -8.67
CA ASP A 94 8.92 -5.55 -8.41
C ASP A 94 9.10 -6.75 -9.35
N ASN A 95 9.42 -6.48 -10.61
CA ASN A 95 9.78 -7.51 -11.60
C ASN A 95 11.07 -8.24 -11.20
N GLY A 96 12.08 -7.53 -10.72
CA GLY A 96 13.32 -8.10 -10.20
C GLY A 96 13.06 -8.99 -8.98
N PHE A 97 12.16 -8.59 -8.08
CA PHE A 97 11.73 -9.39 -6.94
C PHE A 97 11.13 -10.74 -7.36
N LEU A 98 10.25 -10.76 -8.35
CA LEU A 98 9.68 -12.00 -8.87
C LEU A 98 10.68 -12.88 -9.63
N ALA A 99 11.69 -12.25 -10.25
CA ALA A 99 12.71 -12.94 -11.01
C ALA A 99 13.79 -13.58 -10.12
N ASP A 100 13.93 -13.16 -8.86
CA ASP A 100 14.90 -13.71 -7.91
C ASP A 100 14.49 -15.15 -7.48
N PRO A 101 15.31 -16.17 -7.80
CA PRO A 101 15.00 -17.56 -7.41
C PRO A 101 14.90 -17.79 -5.90
N ALA A 102 15.65 -17.04 -5.08
CA ALA A 102 15.60 -17.16 -3.63
C ALA A 102 14.31 -16.58 -3.07
N VAL A 103 13.86 -15.43 -3.60
CA VAL A 103 12.54 -14.86 -3.29
C VAL A 103 11.45 -15.83 -3.70
N LYS A 104 11.48 -16.32 -4.95
CA LYS A 104 10.49 -17.28 -5.44
C LYS A 104 10.42 -18.52 -4.56
N ALA A 105 11.56 -19.06 -4.14
CA ALA A 105 11.60 -20.22 -3.26
C ALA A 105 10.90 -19.95 -1.91
N LYS A 106 11.09 -18.77 -1.31
CA LYS A 106 10.41 -18.36 -0.06
C LYS A 106 8.90 -18.16 -0.28
N LEU A 107 8.47 -17.62 -1.42
CA LEU A 107 7.04 -17.43 -1.74
C LEU A 107 6.32 -18.74 -2.08
N ASP A 108 7.01 -19.70 -2.71
CA ASP A 108 6.48 -21.03 -3.00
C ASP A 108 6.37 -21.90 -1.72
N HIS A 109 7.15 -21.56 -0.68
CA HIS A 109 7.28 -22.33 0.56
C HIS A 109 7.16 -21.43 1.80
N THR A 110 6.11 -20.61 1.86
CA THR A 110 5.86 -19.79 3.06
C THR A 110 5.75 -20.68 4.30
N HIS A 111 6.27 -20.19 5.42
CA HIS A 111 6.08 -20.83 6.72
C HIS A 111 4.59 -20.83 7.07
N ARG A 112 4.14 -21.89 7.74
CA ARG A 112 2.76 -21.95 8.23
C ARG A 112 2.69 -21.22 9.56
N MET A 113 1.65 -20.41 9.78
CA MET A 113 1.53 -19.59 11.00
C MET A 113 1.58 -20.41 12.30
N ASP A 114 1.14 -21.67 12.29
CA ASP A 114 1.19 -22.56 13.46
C ASP A 114 2.58 -23.13 13.79
N GLN A 115 3.60 -22.82 12.97
CA GLN A 115 4.99 -23.22 13.16
C GLN A 115 5.90 -22.04 13.50
N ILE A 116 5.35 -20.83 13.58
CA ILE A 116 6.09 -19.61 13.90
C ILE A 116 6.33 -19.55 15.40
N ASP A 117 7.59 -19.33 15.81
CA ASP A 117 7.92 -18.89 17.15
C ASP A 117 8.00 -17.35 17.17
N PRO A 118 7.03 -16.66 17.80
CA PRO A 118 7.01 -15.19 17.81
C PRO A 118 8.27 -14.57 18.44
N GLY A 119 8.98 -15.30 19.31
CA GLY A 119 10.20 -14.82 19.97
C GLY A 119 11.39 -14.61 19.05
N ASP A 120 11.38 -15.20 17.85
CA ASP A 120 12.47 -15.07 16.87
C ASP A 120 12.44 -13.74 16.10
N TYR A 121 11.35 -12.97 16.19
CA TYR A 121 11.10 -11.81 15.34
C TYR A 121 11.12 -10.51 16.13
N ARG A 122 11.75 -9.48 15.53
CA ARG A 122 11.74 -8.11 16.04
C ARG A 122 10.48 -7.37 15.63
N ALA A 123 9.91 -7.73 14.48
CA ALA A 123 8.67 -7.18 14.00
C ALA A 123 7.85 -8.21 13.21
N ILE A 124 6.56 -7.98 13.16
CA ILE A 124 5.62 -8.64 12.25
C ILE A 124 5.02 -7.60 11.31
N TYR A 125 4.98 -7.92 10.02
CA TYR A 125 4.46 -7.07 8.96
C TYR A 125 3.38 -7.79 8.17
N PHE A 126 2.16 -7.26 8.18
CA PHE A 126 1.04 -7.81 7.41
C PHE A 126 0.92 -7.09 6.07
N VAL A 127 1.15 -7.87 5.01
CA VAL A 127 0.88 -7.46 3.64
C VAL A 127 -0.63 -7.42 3.44
N GLY A 128 -1.13 -6.41 2.75
CA GLY A 128 -2.53 -6.29 2.40
C GLY A 128 -2.89 -7.12 1.18
N GLY A 129 -3.83 -6.60 0.40
CA GLY A 129 -4.55 -7.37 -0.61
C GLY A 129 -5.81 -8.06 -0.06
N LYS A 130 -6.77 -8.28 -0.96
CA LYS A 130 -8.14 -8.68 -0.62
C LYS A 130 -8.26 -10.10 -0.02
N GLY A 131 -7.22 -10.91 -0.12
CA GLY A 131 -7.14 -12.21 0.56
C GLY A 131 -7.23 -12.08 2.08
N ALA A 132 -6.63 -11.03 2.65
CA ALA A 132 -6.51 -10.80 4.08
C ALA A 132 -7.87 -10.84 4.82
N PHE A 133 -8.96 -10.38 4.19
CA PHE A 133 -10.30 -10.43 4.79
C PHE A 133 -10.76 -11.83 5.22
N PHE A 134 -10.26 -12.88 4.57
CA PHE A 134 -10.83 -14.22 4.67
C PHE A 134 -10.05 -15.15 5.60
N ASP A 135 -8.76 -14.90 5.80
CA ASP A 135 -7.90 -15.80 6.56
C ASP A 135 -7.03 -15.11 7.61
N PHE A 136 -7.06 -13.78 7.74
CA PHE A 136 -6.35 -13.10 8.83
C PHE A 136 -7.15 -12.92 10.11
N PRO A 137 -8.39 -12.39 10.11
CA PRO A 137 -9.05 -11.93 11.35
C PRO A 137 -9.28 -13.04 12.38
N ASP A 138 -9.57 -14.26 11.92
CA ASP A 138 -9.98 -15.37 12.77
C ASP A 138 -8.90 -16.45 12.93
N ASP A 139 -7.67 -16.22 12.41
CA ASP A 139 -6.56 -17.15 12.61
C ASP A 139 -5.96 -16.99 14.02
N PRO A 140 -6.07 -18.00 14.90
CA PRO A 140 -5.60 -17.90 16.28
C PRO A 140 -4.08 -17.81 16.41
N HIS A 141 -3.33 -18.30 15.41
CA HIS A 141 -1.87 -18.25 15.40
C HIS A 141 -1.38 -16.87 15.00
N ILE A 142 -2.08 -16.19 14.07
CA ILE A 142 -1.86 -14.76 13.82
C ILE A 142 -2.16 -13.96 15.09
N GLN A 143 -3.32 -14.16 15.70
CA GLN A 143 -3.70 -13.42 16.90
C GLN A 143 -2.65 -13.57 18.01
N LYS A 144 -2.20 -14.81 18.24
CA LYS A 144 -1.14 -15.10 19.20
C LYS A 144 0.19 -14.45 18.83
N ALA A 145 0.65 -14.59 17.58
CA ALA A 145 1.93 -14.04 17.15
C ALA A 145 1.98 -12.51 17.28
N VAL A 146 0.89 -11.82 16.94
CA VAL A 146 0.78 -10.36 17.10
C VAL A 146 0.84 -9.97 18.56
N ALA A 147 0.02 -10.60 19.42
CA ALA A 147 -0.01 -10.31 20.85
C ALA A 147 1.37 -10.54 21.49
N ASP A 148 1.98 -11.70 21.24
CA ASP A 148 3.28 -12.06 21.80
C ASP A 148 4.39 -11.09 21.36
N ILE A 149 4.48 -10.77 20.05
CA ILE A 149 5.50 -9.84 19.53
C ILE A 149 5.28 -8.45 20.14
N TYR A 150 4.03 -7.98 20.21
CA TYR A 150 3.73 -6.68 20.77
C TYR A 150 3.98 -6.61 22.27
N GLU A 151 3.63 -7.62 23.06
CA GLU A 151 3.88 -7.61 24.51
C GLU A 151 5.37 -7.78 24.84
N ASN A 152 6.14 -8.44 23.97
CA ASN A 152 7.59 -8.60 24.11
C ASN A 152 8.43 -7.41 23.59
N GLY A 153 7.79 -6.29 23.24
CA GLY A 153 8.50 -5.07 22.84
C GLY A 153 8.81 -4.97 21.33
N GLY A 154 8.35 -5.91 20.51
CA GLY A 154 8.52 -5.88 19.06
C GLY A 154 7.55 -4.92 18.34
N VAL A 155 7.70 -4.77 17.03
CA VAL A 155 6.85 -3.87 16.23
C VAL A 155 5.79 -4.65 15.47
N VAL A 156 4.56 -4.15 15.49
CA VAL A 156 3.45 -4.66 14.67
C VAL A 156 3.19 -3.66 13.56
N SER A 157 3.24 -4.13 12.32
CA SER A 157 3.00 -3.27 11.16
C SER A 157 2.10 -3.91 10.12
N ALA A 158 1.33 -3.09 9.41
CA ALA A 158 0.39 -3.57 8.40
C ALA A 158 0.03 -2.47 7.38
N VAL A 159 -0.33 -2.82 6.15
CA VAL A 159 -0.73 -1.83 5.14
C VAL A 159 -1.98 -2.30 4.38
N CYS A 160 -2.78 -1.35 3.88
CA CYS A 160 -3.93 -1.60 3.02
C CYS A 160 -4.99 -2.48 3.72
N HIS A 161 -5.18 -3.72 3.29
CA HIS A 161 -6.06 -4.69 3.95
C HIS A 161 -5.36 -5.53 5.03
N GLY A 162 -4.03 -5.43 5.16
CA GLY A 162 -3.23 -6.12 6.17
C GLY A 162 -3.70 -5.88 7.61
N PRO A 163 -4.18 -4.68 7.98
CA PRO A 163 -4.80 -4.44 9.30
C PRO A 163 -5.99 -5.34 9.64
N ALA A 164 -6.55 -6.10 8.68
CA ALA A 164 -7.52 -7.17 8.97
C ALA A 164 -6.99 -8.20 9.98
N ALA A 165 -5.66 -8.42 10.03
CA ALA A 165 -5.00 -9.27 11.02
C ALA A 165 -5.13 -8.77 12.47
N LEU A 166 -5.44 -7.49 12.67
CA LEU A 166 -5.49 -6.86 13.98
C LEU A 166 -6.89 -6.85 14.59
N VAL A 167 -7.92 -7.15 13.77
CA VAL A 167 -9.35 -6.99 14.11
C VAL A 167 -9.77 -7.72 15.37
N ASN A 168 -9.20 -8.90 15.63
CA ASN A 168 -9.56 -9.72 16.80
C ASN A 168 -8.36 -9.99 17.72
N VAL A 169 -7.25 -9.26 17.57
CA VAL A 169 -6.09 -9.43 18.45
C VAL A 169 -6.42 -8.83 19.80
N LYS A 170 -6.29 -9.65 20.85
CA LYS A 170 -6.43 -9.24 22.24
C LYS A 170 -5.11 -9.40 22.98
N LEU A 171 -4.86 -8.50 23.93
CA LEU A 171 -3.72 -8.56 24.84
C LEU A 171 -4.03 -9.44 26.06
N THR A 172 -3.03 -9.65 26.92
CA THR A 172 -3.16 -10.45 28.16
C THR A 172 -4.21 -9.93 29.14
N ASP A 173 -4.59 -8.65 29.04
CA ASP A 173 -5.65 -8.03 29.83
C ASP A 173 -7.05 -8.13 29.20
N ASP A 174 -7.19 -8.90 28.11
CA ASP A 174 -8.42 -9.14 27.33
C ASP A 174 -8.94 -7.91 26.54
N SER A 175 -8.23 -6.77 26.59
CA SER A 175 -8.49 -5.61 25.72
C SER A 175 -8.07 -5.90 24.28
N TYR A 176 -8.69 -5.21 23.31
CA TYR A 176 -8.20 -5.26 21.94
C TYR A 176 -6.88 -4.51 21.84
N LEU A 177 -5.89 -5.07 21.14
CA LEU A 177 -4.61 -4.40 20.90
C LEU A 177 -4.80 -2.98 20.36
N ILE A 178 -5.78 -2.79 19.47
CA ILE A 178 -6.02 -1.53 18.77
C ILE A 178 -6.98 -0.58 19.51
N GLU A 179 -7.46 -0.94 20.71
CA GLU A 179 -8.37 -0.09 21.47
C GLU A 179 -7.68 1.22 21.87
N GLY A 180 -8.23 2.36 21.42
CA GLY A 180 -7.68 3.69 21.66
C GLY A 180 -6.43 4.05 20.85
N MET A 181 -5.88 3.11 20.07
CA MET A 181 -4.68 3.35 19.25
C MET A 181 -5.03 4.03 17.92
N LYS A 182 -4.13 4.89 17.44
CA LYS A 182 -4.23 5.45 16.09
C LYS A 182 -3.92 4.38 15.04
N ILE A 183 -4.78 4.28 14.03
CA ILE A 183 -4.62 3.30 12.96
C ILE A 183 -5.08 3.85 11.61
N SER A 184 -4.51 3.33 10.53
CA SER A 184 -5.02 3.51 9.17
C SER A 184 -5.15 2.16 8.48
N SER A 185 -6.02 2.08 7.49
CA SER A 185 -6.19 0.93 6.60
C SER A 185 -6.82 1.38 5.30
N PHE A 186 -7.04 0.46 4.38
CA PHE A 186 -7.82 0.76 3.18
C PHE A 186 -9.19 1.29 3.58
N THR A 187 -9.53 2.47 3.09
CA THR A 187 -10.73 3.19 3.54
C THR A 187 -11.98 2.59 2.91
N ASN A 188 -13.11 2.73 3.59
CA ASN A 188 -14.42 2.38 3.04
C ASN A 188 -14.67 3.09 1.71
N LYS A 189 -14.22 4.33 1.61
CA LYS A 189 -14.38 5.17 0.43
C LYS A 189 -13.56 4.65 -0.75
N GLU A 190 -12.31 4.23 -0.54
CA GLU A 190 -11.50 3.57 -1.57
C GLU A 190 -12.11 2.23 -1.98
N GLU A 191 -12.59 1.42 -1.02
CA GLU A 191 -13.20 0.11 -1.30
C GLU A 191 -14.47 0.24 -2.14
N LEU A 192 -15.37 1.14 -1.77
CA LEU A 192 -16.64 1.36 -2.48
C LEU A 192 -16.46 2.02 -3.84
N LEU A 193 -15.37 2.79 -4.02
CA LEU A 193 -15.00 3.36 -5.32
C LEU A 193 -14.57 2.25 -6.31
N LEU A 194 -13.75 1.29 -5.85
CA LEU A 194 -13.27 0.18 -6.67
C LEU A 194 -14.30 -0.95 -6.83
N ASN A 195 -15.13 -1.18 -5.80
CA ASN A 195 -16.14 -2.23 -5.78
C ASN A 195 -17.41 -1.76 -5.06
N LYS A 196 -18.39 -1.25 -5.82
CA LYS A 196 -19.69 -0.83 -5.29
C LYS A 196 -20.50 -1.92 -4.59
N LYS A 197 -20.08 -3.19 -4.69
CA LYS A 197 -20.71 -4.34 -4.03
C LYS A 197 -19.86 -4.89 -2.88
N ALA A 198 -18.86 -4.13 -2.41
CA ALA A 198 -17.94 -4.55 -1.36
C ALA A 198 -18.65 -5.15 -0.14
N GLU A 199 -19.66 -4.45 0.38
CA GLU A 199 -20.47 -4.89 1.53
C GLU A 199 -21.16 -6.26 1.32
N ALA A 200 -21.44 -6.63 0.07
CA ALA A 200 -22.09 -7.90 -0.25
C ALA A 200 -21.09 -9.05 -0.50
N VAL A 201 -19.80 -8.77 -0.68
CA VAL A 201 -18.79 -9.78 -1.05
C VAL A 201 -17.67 -9.93 -0.04
N TYR A 202 -17.48 -8.97 0.86
CA TYR A 202 -16.54 -9.03 1.97
C TYR A 202 -17.28 -9.23 3.29
N PRO A 203 -16.67 -9.93 4.27
CA PRO A 203 -17.31 -10.22 5.55
C PRO A 203 -17.59 -8.98 6.39
N PHE A 204 -16.86 -7.89 6.16
CA PHE A 204 -17.03 -6.58 6.78
C PHE A 204 -16.30 -5.52 5.94
N LEU A 205 -16.58 -4.25 6.21
CA LEU A 205 -15.73 -3.15 5.77
C LEU A 205 -14.63 -2.90 6.81
N LEU A 206 -13.37 -2.82 6.38
CA LEU A 206 -12.22 -2.87 7.30
C LEU A 206 -12.16 -1.67 8.24
N GLU A 207 -12.32 -0.45 7.72
CA GLU A 207 -12.35 0.78 8.51
C GLU A 207 -13.43 0.71 9.60
N ASP A 208 -14.66 0.33 9.25
CA ASP A 208 -15.76 0.19 10.22
C ASP A 208 -15.42 -0.82 11.31
N ARG A 209 -14.90 -1.99 10.91
CA ARG A 209 -14.56 -3.05 11.86
C ARG A 209 -13.41 -2.67 12.79
N LEU A 210 -12.43 -1.89 12.34
CA LEU A 210 -11.36 -1.38 13.20
C LEU A 210 -11.90 -0.34 14.20
N ILE A 211 -12.80 0.55 13.77
CA ILE A 211 -13.47 1.52 14.64
C ILE A 211 -14.35 0.82 15.68
N GLU A 212 -15.09 -0.23 15.29
CA GLU A 212 -15.87 -1.08 16.20
C GLU A 212 -15.03 -1.72 17.32
N ARG A 213 -13.72 -1.86 17.11
CA ARG A 213 -12.74 -2.39 18.07
C ARG A 213 -12.06 -1.31 18.90
N GLY A 214 -12.51 -0.06 18.77
CA GLY A 214 -12.05 1.07 19.56
C GLY A 214 -10.87 1.84 18.95
N ALA A 215 -10.46 1.53 17.71
CA ALA A 215 -9.35 2.23 17.09
C ALA A 215 -9.69 3.69 16.71
N VAL A 216 -8.70 4.56 16.83
CA VAL A 216 -8.77 5.96 16.37
C VAL A 216 -8.33 6.00 14.91
N PHE A 217 -9.29 5.95 13.99
CA PHE A 217 -9.00 5.86 12.56
C PHE A 217 -8.48 7.18 11.97
N GLU A 218 -7.32 7.11 11.31
CA GLU A 218 -6.67 8.21 10.59
C GLU A 218 -6.68 7.91 9.08
N GLN A 219 -7.10 8.88 8.28
CA GLN A 219 -7.13 8.76 6.82
C GLN A 219 -6.64 10.02 6.14
N ALA A 220 -5.99 9.83 4.99
CA ALA A 220 -5.68 10.87 4.02
C ALA A 220 -6.65 10.79 2.83
N PRO A 221 -6.58 11.74 1.88
CA PRO A 221 -7.35 11.62 0.65
C PRO A 221 -7.06 10.30 -0.08
N LEU A 222 -8.05 9.84 -0.85
CA LEU A 222 -8.03 8.58 -1.59
C LEU A 222 -6.70 8.38 -2.32
N PHE A 223 -6.15 7.18 -2.22
CA PHE A 223 -4.96 6.70 -2.93
C PHE A 223 -3.71 7.58 -2.77
N LEU A 224 -3.61 8.31 -1.65
CA LEU A 224 -2.38 8.98 -1.27
C LEU A 224 -1.70 8.26 -0.11
N ASN A 225 -0.40 8.50 0.01
CA ASN A 225 0.40 8.00 1.11
C ASN A 225 -0.15 8.53 2.45
N ASN A 226 -0.45 7.59 3.33
CA ASN A 226 -0.81 7.83 4.73
C ASN A 226 -0.30 6.66 5.57
N SER A 227 0.58 6.95 6.52
CA SER A 227 1.03 6.02 7.53
C SER A 227 0.70 6.58 8.92
N SER A 228 -0.02 5.79 9.71
CA SER A 228 -0.34 6.07 11.11
C SER A 228 0.65 5.33 12.00
N VAL A 229 1.20 6.03 13.00
CA VAL A 229 2.20 5.51 13.94
C VAL A 229 1.72 5.80 15.36
N ASP A 230 1.55 4.74 16.14
CA ASP A 230 1.22 4.82 17.56
C ASP A 230 2.13 3.87 18.36
N GLY A 231 3.21 4.43 18.90
CA GLY A 231 4.25 3.66 19.58
C GLY A 231 4.88 2.61 18.67
N ARG A 232 4.56 1.34 18.91
CA ARG A 232 5.08 0.18 18.17
C ARG A 232 4.05 -0.43 17.21
N LEU A 233 2.91 0.24 17.01
CA LEU A 233 1.93 -0.07 15.98
C LEU A 233 2.12 0.89 14.81
N VAL A 234 2.39 0.35 13.62
CA VAL A 234 2.60 1.13 12.39
C VAL A 234 1.67 0.63 11.30
N THR A 235 0.72 1.46 10.87
CA THR A 235 -0.24 1.05 9.83
C THR A 235 -0.28 2.01 8.66
N GLY A 236 -0.76 1.53 7.50
CA GLY A 236 -0.83 2.33 6.28
C GLY A 236 -2.12 2.13 5.51
N GLN A 237 -2.59 3.20 4.89
CA GLN A 237 -3.88 3.25 4.22
C GLN A 237 -3.97 2.35 2.97
N ASN A 238 -3.00 2.38 2.07
CA ASN A 238 -3.13 1.77 0.75
C ASN A 238 -1.72 1.40 0.20
N PRO A 239 -1.60 0.80 -1.01
CA PRO A 239 -0.29 0.38 -1.54
C PRO A 239 0.75 1.52 -1.59
N TRP A 240 0.30 2.77 -1.79
CA TRP A 240 1.16 3.97 -1.82
C TRP A 240 1.74 4.35 -0.45
N SER A 241 1.24 3.75 0.63
CA SER A 241 1.77 3.90 1.98
C SER A 241 2.87 2.90 2.33
N THR A 242 3.11 1.88 1.50
CA THR A 242 4.02 0.75 1.83
C THR A 242 5.41 1.22 2.25
N TRP A 243 6.02 2.11 1.47
CA TRP A 243 7.35 2.63 1.80
C TRP A 243 7.37 3.36 3.14
N ALA A 244 6.38 4.21 3.39
CA ALA A 244 6.28 4.95 4.65
C ALA A 244 6.04 4.02 5.84
N VAL A 245 5.20 2.99 5.70
CA VAL A 245 4.98 1.96 6.73
C VAL A 245 6.29 1.25 7.03
N ALA A 246 6.98 0.74 6.01
CA ALA A 246 8.22 0.01 6.22
C ALA A 246 9.31 0.90 6.85
N GLU A 247 9.44 2.16 6.45
CA GLU A 247 10.36 3.12 7.07
C GLU A 247 10.00 3.41 8.53
N ASN A 248 8.71 3.60 8.83
CA ASN A 248 8.24 3.81 10.19
C ASN A 248 8.41 2.56 11.06
N THR A 249 8.31 1.35 10.49
CA THR A 249 8.65 0.10 11.17
C THR A 249 10.13 0.09 11.58
N ILE A 250 11.05 0.49 10.69
CA ILE A 250 12.48 0.61 11.03
C ILE A 250 12.72 1.64 12.14
N ARG A 251 12.02 2.79 12.10
CA ARG A 251 12.07 3.81 13.17
C ARG A 251 11.53 3.29 14.50
N ALA A 252 10.41 2.58 14.48
CA ALA A 252 9.82 1.97 15.67
C ALA A 252 10.71 0.86 16.27
N LEU A 253 11.55 0.22 15.45
CA LEU A 253 12.62 -0.70 15.88
C LEU A 253 13.86 0.02 16.45
N GLY A 254 13.87 1.36 16.47
CA GLY A 254 14.95 2.16 17.06
C GLY A 254 16.09 2.52 16.11
N HIS A 255 15.87 2.45 14.79
CA HIS A 255 16.87 2.76 13.78
C HIS A 255 16.39 3.81 12.78
N GLU A 256 17.28 4.64 12.26
CA GLU A 256 16.97 5.46 11.10
C GLU A 256 17.01 4.60 9.83
N PRO A 257 15.98 4.67 8.95
CA PRO A 257 15.99 3.97 7.68
C PRO A 257 17.18 4.40 6.82
N VAL A 258 17.83 3.44 6.17
CA VAL A 258 18.88 3.75 5.18
C VAL A 258 18.31 4.64 4.07
N PRO A 259 19.08 5.62 3.58
CA PRO A 259 18.65 6.45 2.46
C PRO A 259 18.34 5.60 1.22
N ARG A 260 17.26 5.96 0.53
CA ARG A 260 16.87 5.34 -0.74
C ARG A 260 16.44 6.37 -1.76
N ILE A 261 16.49 5.98 -3.03
CA ILE A 261 15.98 6.79 -4.13
C ILE A 261 14.47 6.59 -4.24
N ARG A 262 13.71 7.70 -4.23
CA ARG A 262 12.24 7.67 -4.38
C ARG A 262 11.85 7.19 -5.78
N THR A 263 10.77 6.43 -5.87
CA THR A 263 10.22 5.98 -7.16
C THR A 263 9.43 7.09 -7.85
N ALA A 264 9.15 6.93 -9.15
CA ALA A 264 8.31 7.87 -9.89
C ALA A 264 6.92 8.01 -9.27
N ASN A 265 6.34 6.90 -8.78
CA ASN A 265 5.00 6.86 -8.22
C ASN A 265 4.97 7.64 -6.90
N GLU A 266 5.98 7.49 -6.03
CA GLU A 266 6.08 8.26 -4.79
C GLU A 266 6.20 9.76 -5.05
N VAL A 267 7.06 10.15 -5.99
CA VAL A 267 7.20 11.56 -6.40
C VAL A 267 5.87 12.12 -6.90
N THR A 268 5.10 11.32 -7.63
CA THR A 268 3.79 11.71 -8.15
C THR A 268 2.75 11.83 -7.04
N VAL A 269 2.68 10.85 -6.13
CA VAL A 269 1.82 10.87 -4.94
C VAL A 269 2.11 12.10 -4.07
N GLU A 270 3.39 12.41 -3.82
CA GLU A 270 3.83 13.60 -3.07
C GLU A 270 3.43 14.89 -3.79
N THR A 271 3.58 14.94 -5.12
CA THR A 271 3.17 16.10 -5.92
C THR A 271 1.66 16.33 -5.82
N ILE A 272 0.86 15.27 -5.91
CA ILE A 272 -0.59 15.34 -5.76
C ILE A 272 -0.98 15.78 -4.34
N ALA A 273 -0.33 15.22 -3.31
CA ALA A 273 -0.56 15.62 -1.92
C ALA A 273 -0.26 17.12 -1.71
N ALA A 274 0.83 17.64 -2.26
CA ALA A 274 1.18 19.06 -2.22
C ALA A 274 0.18 19.96 -2.95
N LEU A 275 -0.36 19.51 -4.10
CA LEU A 275 -1.45 20.23 -4.77
C LEU A 275 -2.70 20.31 -3.89
N ARG A 276 -3.07 19.20 -3.25
CA ARG A 276 -4.24 19.13 -2.38
C ARG A 276 -4.10 19.99 -1.12
N SER A 277 -2.89 20.16 -0.59
CA SER A 277 -2.60 21.08 0.51
C SER A 277 -2.54 22.55 0.07
N ARG A 278 -2.79 22.84 -1.22
CA ARG A 278 -2.70 24.18 -1.85
C ARG A 278 -1.28 24.74 -1.88
N ASP A 279 -0.26 23.91 -1.69
CA ASP A 279 1.14 24.30 -1.86
C ASP A 279 1.59 24.10 -3.31
N LEU A 280 1.18 25.04 -4.17
CA LEU A 280 1.51 25.01 -5.59
C LEU A 280 3.02 25.13 -5.87
N LYS A 281 3.78 25.76 -4.95
CA LYS A 281 5.23 25.90 -5.07
C LYS A 281 5.93 24.58 -4.79
N ALA A 282 5.52 23.88 -3.72
CA ALA A 282 6.01 22.53 -3.45
C ALA A 282 5.67 21.58 -4.59
N ALA A 283 4.43 21.59 -5.09
CA ALA A 283 4.04 20.75 -6.22
C ALA A 283 4.89 20.98 -7.49
N HIS A 284 5.18 22.25 -7.83
CA HIS A 284 6.06 22.55 -8.96
C HIS A 284 7.52 22.16 -8.69
N SER A 285 8.01 22.36 -7.47
CA SER A 285 9.38 22.00 -7.10
C SER A 285 9.61 20.49 -7.16
N VAL A 286 8.65 19.69 -6.72
CA VAL A 286 8.73 18.22 -6.78
C VAL A 286 8.73 17.75 -8.23
N LYS A 287 7.85 18.30 -9.08
CA LYS A 287 7.79 17.98 -10.52
C LYS A 287 9.04 18.40 -11.30
N GLN A 288 9.63 19.57 -11.00
CA GLN A 288 10.80 20.07 -11.72
C GLN A 288 12.11 19.40 -11.29
N GLY A 289 12.15 18.84 -10.08
CA GLY A 289 13.32 18.17 -9.52
C GLY A 289 13.46 16.69 -9.90
N SER A 290 12.48 16.09 -10.59
CA SER A 290 12.51 14.68 -10.98
C SER A 290 12.47 14.49 -12.49
N GLU A 291 13.41 13.73 -13.04
CA GLU A 291 13.27 13.14 -14.38
C GLU A 291 12.20 12.02 -14.39
N LYS A 292 11.74 11.61 -13.20
CA LYS A 292 10.85 10.48 -12.93
C LYS A 292 9.52 11.02 -12.37
N PHE A 293 8.51 11.14 -13.24
CA PHE A 293 7.14 11.48 -12.89
C PHE A 293 6.22 10.47 -13.57
N ASP A 294 5.29 9.87 -12.82
CA ASP A 294 4.38 8.87 -13.35
C ASP A 294 3.12 9.55 -13.90
N HIS A 295 3.11 9.73 -15.22
CA HIS A 295 1.99 10.31 -15.93
C HIS A 295 0.76 9.40 -15.99
N VAL A 296 0.95 8.08 -15.92
CA VAL A 296 -0.15 7.10 -15.92
C VAL A 296 -0.85 7.17 -14.57
N PHE A 297 -0.10 7.14 -13.47
CA PHE A 297 -0.68 7.31 -12.13
C PHE A 297 -1.39 8.66 -11.98
N LEU A 298 -0.80 9.77 -12.47
CA LEU A 298 -1.46 11.08 -12.45
C LEU A 298 -2.81 11.05 -13.19
N ALA A 299 -2.87 10.39 -14.35
CA ALA A 299 -4.10 10.25 -15.13
C ALA A 299 -5.15 9.40 -14.40
N SER A 300 -4.75 8.24 -13.85
CA SER A 300 -5.62 7.36 -13.06
C SER A 300 -6.15 8.06 -11.81
N TYR A 301 -5.30 8.81 -11.11
CA TYR A 301 -5.72 9.63 -9.96
C TYR A 301 -6.70 10.73 -10.36
N THR A 302 -6.49 11.38 -11.52
CA THR A 302 -7.42 12.38 -12.06
C THR A 302 -8.79 11.76 -12.37
N VAL A 303 -8.84 10.51 -12.86
CA VAL A 303 -10.11 9.76 -13.00
C VAL A 303 -10.77 9.55 -11.64
N ALA A 304 -9.99 9.12 -10.63
CA ALA A 304 -10.51 8.91 -9.28
C ALA A 304 -11.12 10.20 -8.71
N THR A 305 -10.49 11.36 -8.89
CA THR A 305 -11.04 12.64 -8.42
C THR A 305 -12.31 13.06 -9.16
N ILE A 306 -12.44 12.70 -10.45
CA ILE A 306 -13.66 12.93 -11.23
C ILE A 306 -14.81 12.06 -10.69
N ILE A 307 -14.54 10.78 -10.44
CA ILE A 307 -15.54 9.84 -9.89
C ILE A 307 -15.97 10.29 -8.49
N ASP A 308 -15.03 10.76 -7.68
CA ASP A 308 -15.27 11.28 -6.34
C ASP A 308 -15.97 12.66 -6.32
N GLY A 309 -16.06 13.34 -7.47
CA GLY A 309 -16.68 14.65 -7.59
C GLY A 309 -15.81 15.81 -7.08
N ASP A 310 -14.50 15.60 -6.87
CA ASP A 310 -13.54 16.63 -6.46
C ASP A 310 -13.11 17.49 -7.66
N ALA A 311 -14.00 18.39 -8.07
CA ALA A 311 -13.81 19.23 -9.25
C ALA A 311 -12.60 20.18 -9.12
N ALA A 312 -12.27 20.62 -7.91
CA ALA A 312 -11.17 21.55 -7.68
C ALA A 312 -9.83 20.85 -7.90
N THR A 313 -9.60 19.71 -7.26
CA THR A 313 -8.37 18.92 -7.45
C THR A 313 -8.28 18.43 -8.89
N THR A 314 -9.38 17.99 -9.50
CA THR A 314 -9.41 17.58 -10.91
C THR A 314 -8.85 18.67 -11.84
N LEU A 315 -9.27 19.92 -11.66
CA LEU A 315 -8.80 21.03 -12.50
C LEU A 315 -7.31 21.32 -12.30
N ASP A 316 -6.83 21.22 -11.05
CA ASP A 316 -5.42 21.45 -10.73
C ASP A 316 -4.52 20.33 -11.29
N LEU A 317 -4.98 19.07 -11.27
CA LEU A 317 -4.27 17.94 -11.86
C LEU A 317 -4.20 18.02 -13.39
N ILE A 318 -5.31 18.41 -14.04
CA ILE A 318 -5.31 18.66 -15.49
C ILE A 318 -4.27 19.73 -15.85
N ARG A 319 -4.20 20.82 -15.07
CA ARG A 319 -3.19 21.86 -15.28
C ARG A 319 -1.76 21.37 -15.04
N LEU A 320 -1.54 20.53 -14.03
CA LEU A 320 -0.23 19.97 -13.72
C LEU A 320 0.25 19.00 -14.80
N SER A 321 -0.66 18.27 -15.45
CA SER A 321 -0.32 17.25 -16.43
C SER A 321 0.28 17.77 -17.75
N ASP A 322 0.30 19.08 -17.96
CA ASP A 322 0.65 19.75 -19.23
C ASP A 322 -0.17 19.25 -20.45
N TYR A 323 -1.20 18.42 -20.25
CA TYR A 323 -2.06 17.93 -21.31
C TYR A 323 -3.04 19.01 -21.76
N THR A 324 -3.18 19.16 -23.07
CA THR A 324 -4.31 19.91 -23.63
C THR A 324 -5.61 19.13 -23.39
N TRP A 325 -6.74 19.84 -23.27
CA TRP A 325 -8.08 19.23 -23.09
C TRP A 325 -8.41 18.11 -24.09
N VAL A 326 -7.75 18.11 -25.26
CA VAL A 326 -7.89 17.08 -26.30
C VAL A 326 -7.31 15.73 -25.86
N TRP A 327 -6.15 15.73 -25.20
CA TRP A 327 -5.50 14.52 -24.68
C TRP A 327 -6.25 13.94 -23.49
N VAL A 328 -6.74 14.81 -22.60
CA VAL A 328 -7.59 14.42 -21.47
C VAL A 328 -8.83 13.68 -21.99
N VAL A 329 -9.49 14.18 -23.03
CA VAL A 329 -10.63 13.47 -23.64
C VAL A 329 -10.16 12.17 -24.31
N ALA A 330 -9.04 12.15 -25.04
CA ALA A 330 -8.56 10.96 -25.73
C ALA A 330 -8.15 9.80 -24.80
N VAL A 331 -7.58 10.10 -23.63
CA VAL A 331 -7.16 9.10 -22.62
C VAL A 331 -8.31 8.70 -21.70
N LEU A 332 -9.16 9.65 -21.30
CA LEU A 332 -10.27 9.36 -20.39
C LEU A 332 -11.47 8.70 -21.11
N THR A 333 -11.64 8.86 -22.42
CA THR A 333 -12.78 8.27 -23.15
C THR A 333 -12.70 6.73 -23.23
N PRO A 334 -11.54 6.11 -23.54
CA PRO A 334 -11.38 4.66 -23.46
C PRO A 334 -11.47 4.11 -22.03
N LEU A 335 -10.90 4.81 -21.03
CA LEU A 335 -10.97 4.40 -19.62
C LEU A 335 -12.41 4.48 -19.05
N ALA A 336 -13.16 5.52 -19.42
CA ALA A 336 -14.57 5.67 -19.06
C ALA A 336 -15.48 4.62 -19.72
N LEU A 337 -15.06 4.09 -20.88
CA LEU A 337 -15.72 2.97 -21.55
C LEU A 337 -15.37 1.62 -20.90
N ALA A 338 -14.15 1.46 -20.37
CA ALA A 338 -13.73 0.27 -19.63
C ALA A 338 -14.35 0.16 -18.22
N VAL A 339 -14.61 1.29 -17.55
CA VAL A 339 -15.18 1.36 -16.19
C VAL A 339 -16.71 1.59 -16.18
N GLY A 340 -17.37 1.49 -17.34
CA GLY A 340 -18.84 1.47 -17.41
C GLY A 340 -19.51 2.80 -17.03
N ALA A 341 -19.09 3.90 -17.66
CA ALA A 341 -19.74 5.22 -17.51
C ALA A 341 -20.41 5.72 -18.81
N PHE A 342 -21.29 4.91 -19.42
CA PHE A 342 -22.02 5.30 -20.63
C PHE A 342 -23.05 6.44 -20.41
N LEU A 343 -23.39 6.75 -19.15
CA LEU A 343 -24.40 7.77 -18.80
C LEU A 343 -23.82 9.13 -18.40
N LEU A 344 -22.59 9.17 -17.87
CA LEU A 344 -21.99 10.42 -17.36
C LEU A 344 -21.51 11.34 -18.50
N VAL A 345 -20.91 10.75 -19.54
CA VAL A 345 -20.45 11.48 -20.74
C VAL A 345 -21.64 12.12 -21.46
N ARG A 346 -22.78 11.42 -21.55
CA ARG A 346 -23.98 11.93 -22.23
C ARG A 346 -24.67 13.08 -21.47
N MET A 347 -24.56 13.10 -20.14
CA MET A 347 -25.14 14.14 -19.29
C MET A 347 -24.29 15.41 -19.27
N LEU A 348 -22.96 15.27 -19.26
CA LEU A 348 -22.02 16.39 -19.34
C LEU A 348 -22.04 17.05 -20.72
N PHE A 349 -22.18 16.29 -21.80
CA PHE A 349 -22.29 16.86 -23.16
C PHE A 349 -23.54 17.74 -23.33
N ARG A 350 -24.67 17.38 -22.73
CA ARG A 350 -25.92 18.18 -22.79
C ARG A 350 -25.85 19.49 -22.00
N LYS A 351 -25.15 19.50 -20.84
CA LYS A 351 -24.98 20.73 -20.05
C LYS A 351 -24.02 21.72 -20.73
N THR A 352 -22.93 21.24 -21.31
CA THR A 352 -21.93 22.10 -21.96
C THR A 352 -22.45 22.73 -23.26
N VAL A 353 -23.22 21.99 -24.07
CA VAL A 353 -23.83 22.54 -25.30
C VAL A 353 -24.89 23.61 -24.99
N THR A 354 -25.62 23.48 -23.88
CA THR A 354 -26.64 24.46 -23.46
C THR A 354 -26.02 25.78 -22.98
N VAL A 355 -24.87 25.72 -22.31
CA VAL A 355 -24.13 26.91 -21.83
C VAL A 355 -23.45 27.65 -22.99
N ILE A 356 -22.92 26.93 -23.99
CA ILE A 356 -22.29 27.53 -25.17
C ILE A 356 -23.33 28.22 -26.07
N ARG A 357 -24.53 27.64 -26.22
CA ARG A 357 -25.59 28.25 -27.03
C ARG A 357 -26.15 29.54 -26.41
N LYS A 358 -26.30 29.60 -25.08
CA LYS A 358 -26.76 30.82 -24.38
C LYS A 358 -25.77 31.99 -24.41
N ARG A 359 -24.47 31.75 -24.60
CA ARG A 359 -23.47 32.83 -24.72
C ARG A 359 -23.33 33.40 -26.13
N ARG A 360 -23.82 32.71 -27.16
CA ARG A 360 -23.79 33.18 -28.56
C ARG A 360 -24.94 34.09 -28.94
N GLU A 361 -26.03 34.10 -28.16
CA GLU A 361 -27.23 34.92 -28.40
C GLU A 361 -27.20 36.26 -27.63
N ALA A 362 -26.17 36.53 -26.83
CA ALA A 362 -26.12 37.69 -25.91
C ALA A 362 -25.06 38.76 -26.26
N ALA A 363 -24.46 38.73 -27.45
CA ALA A 363 -23.56 39.78 -27.92
C ALA A 363 -24.16 40.49 -29.15
N PRO A 364 -24.62 41.75 -29.05
CA PRO A 364 -24.84 42.58 -30.22
C PRO A 364 -23.49 43.04 -30.78
N ILE A 365 -23.47 43.27 -32.10
CA ILE A 365 -22.34 43.72 -32.93
C ILE A 365 -21.64 44.94 -32.34
#